data_AF-A0A0Q9TZ73-F1
#
_entry.id   AF-A0A0Q9TZ73-F1
#
_cell.length_a   1.000
_cell.length_b   1.000
_cell.length_c   1.000
_cell.angle_alpha   90.00
_cell.angle_beta   90.00
_cell.angle_gamma   90.00
#
_symmetry.space_group_name_H-M   'P 1'
#
loop_
_entity.id
_entity.type
_entity.pdbx_description
1 polymer ?
#
loop_
_entity_poly.entity_id
_entity_poly.type
_entity_poly.pdbx_seq_one_letter_code
_entity_poly.pdbx_strand_id
1 'polypeptide(L)'
;MGELVADISEGLSTLLRQEVELAKAEVRESTTRAGKAAGMFGGAALAGWMALLFLSVAVWEWLSRALDSRGWAAVIVMAVWAGIAAVLAAMGRRTTKEIQGLPRTMETAKRVPDALKGNEER
;
A
#
# COMPACT_ATOMS: atom_id res chain seq x y z
N MET A 1 -49.49 -17.27 20.69
CA MET A 1 -48.07 -17.69 20.66
C MET A 1 -47.37 -17.37 19.34
N GLY A 2 -48.00 -17.56 18.17
CA GLY A 2 -47.37 -17.24 16.88
C GLY A 2 -47.06 -15.76 16.64
N GLU A 3 -47.88 -14.85 17.17
CA GLU A 3 -47.75 -13.40 16.96
C GLU A 3 -46.52 -12.80 17.67
N LEU A 4 -46.23 -13.25 18.91
CA LEU A 4 -45.03 -12.84 19.65
C LEU A 4 -43.72 -13.35 19.02
N VAL A 5 -43.76 -14.55 18.42
CA VAL A 5 -42.59 -15.10 17.71
C VAL A 5 -42.35 -14.35 16.39
N ALA A 6 -43.42 -13.91 15.73
CA ALA A 6 -43.34 -13.07 14.54
C ALA A 6 -42.71 -11.69 14.86
N ASP A 7 -43.17 -11.01 15.92
CA ASP A 7 -42.62 -9.70 16.34
C ASP A 7 -41.13 -9.77 16.71
N ILE A 8 -40.70 -10.82 17.42
CA ILE A 8 -39.29 -11.02 17.77
C ILE A 8 -38.45 -11.29 16.51
N SER A 9 -38.96 -12.10 15.58
CA SER A 9 -38.28 -12.40 14.32
C SER A 9 -38.12 -11.15 13.45
N GLU A 10 -39.13 -10.28 13.45
CA GLU A 10 -39.10 -9.02 12.71
C GLU A 10 -38.14 -7.99 13.34
N GLY A 11 -38.08 -7.92 14.67
CA GLY A 11 -37.08 -7.10 15.39
C GLY A 11 -35.64 -7.56 15.12
N LEU A 12 -35.39 -8.87 15.15
CA LEU A 12 -34.08 -9.46 14.80
C LEU A 12 -33.69 -9.20 13.35
N SER A 13 -34.64 -9.37 12.41
CA SER A 13 -34.43 -9.05 10.99
C SER A 13 -34.06 -7.58 10.79
N THR A 14 -34.71 -6.69 11.55
CA THR A 14 -34.42 -5.25 11.51
C THR A 14 -33.02 -4.92 12.02
N LEU A 15 -32.59 -5.52 13.14
CA LEU A 15 -31.24 -5.33 13.69
C LEU A 15 -30.15 -5.88 12.76
N LEU A 16 -30.33 -7.09 12.22
CA LEU A 16 -29.38 -7.67 11.27
C LEU A 16 -29.22 -6.78 10.03
N ARG A 17 -30.32 -6.24 9.51
CA ARG A 17 -30.27 -5.29 8.40
C ARG A 17 -29.53 -4.00 8.78
N GLN A 18 -29.70 -3.51 10.01
CA GLN A 18 -28.99 -2.33 10.51
C GLN A 18 -27.48 -2.59 10.65
N GLU A 19 -27.06 -3.74 11.18
CA GLU A 19 -25.63 -4.10 11.24
C GLU A 19 -25.02 -4.23 9.85
N VAL A 20 -25.74 -4.82 8.89
CA VAL A 20 -25.29 -4.89 7.49
C VAL A 20 -25.16 -3.50 6.88
N GLU A 21 -26.14 -2.61 7.07
CA GLU A 21 -26.05 -1.24 6.58
C GLU A 21 -24.93 -0.45 7.28
N LEU A 22 -24.70 -0.67 8.57
CA LEU A 22 -23.61 -0.05 9.33
C LEU A 22 -22.25 -0.54 8.83
N ALA A 23 -22.05 -1.84 8.70
CA ALA A 23 -20.83 -2.44 8.18
C ALA A 23 -20.56 -1.96 6.74
N LYS A 24 -21.62 -1.85 5.92
CA LYS A 24 -21.51 -1.28 4.57
C LYS A 24 -21.11 0.19 4.60
N ALA A 25 -21.64 0.98 5.53
CA ALA A 25 -21.25 2.38 5.70
C ALA A 25 -19.78 2.51 6.12
N GLU A 26 -19.32 1.69 7.07
CA GLU A 26 -17.93 1.68 7.54
C GLU A 26 -16.95 1.22 6.45
N VAL A 27 -17.31 0.18 5.68
CA VAL A 27 -16.53 -0.25 4.51
C VAL A 27 -16.48 0.85 3.45
N ARG A 28 -17.59 1.56 3.19
CA ARG A 28 -17.62 2.67 2.24
C ARG A 28 -16.75 3.84 2.72
N GLU A 29 -16.84 4.19 4.00
CA GLU A 29 -16.03 5.25 4.60
C GLU A 29 -14.54 4.92 4.57
N SER A 30 -14.16 3.70 4.97
CA SER A 30 -12.77 3.24 4.89
C SER A 30 -12.26 3.24 3.46
N THR A 31 -13.06 2.77 2.49
CA THR A 31 -12.70 2.77 1.07
C THR A 31 -12.50 4.18 0.52
N THR A 32 -13.38 5.13 0.85
CA THR A 32 -13.25 6.52 0.39
C THR A 32 -12.03 7.21 0.99
N ARG A 33 -11.78 7.02 2.29
CA ARG A 33 -10.58 7.53 2.96
C ARG A 33 -9.30 6.93 2.38
N ALA A 34 -9.27 5.61 2.17
CA ALA A 34 -8.15 4.92 1.54
C ALA A 34 -7.94 5.39 0.10
N GLY A 35 -9.01 5.55 -0.69
CA GLY A 35 -8.96 6.07 -2.05
C GLY A 35 -8.43 7.51 -2.12
N LYS A 36 -8.86 8.38 -1.22
CA LYS A 36 -8.33 9.75 -1.11
C LYS A 36 -6.85 9.74 -0.75
N ALA A 37 -6.44 8.94 0.23
CA ALA A 37 -5.04 8.81 0.62
C ALA A 37 -4.19 8.29 -0.54
N ALA A 38 -4.64 7.23 -1.23
CA ALA A 38 -3.96 6.70 -2.41
C ALA A 38 -3.84 7.74 -3.53
N GLY A 39 -4.90 8.52 -3.78
CA GLY A 39 -4.88 9.64 -4.73
C GLY A 39 -3.87 10.73 -4.35
N MET A 40 -3.83 11.12 -3.06
CA MET A 40 -2.86 12.10 -2.56
C MET A 40 -1.42 11.61 -2.67
N PHE A 41 -1.14 10.35 -2.30
CA PHE A 41 0.19 9.77 -2.45
C PHE A 41 0.60 9.59 -3.91
N GLY A 42 -0.34 9.20 -4.78
CA GLY A 42 -0.10 9.13 -6.23
C GLY A 42 0.23 10.50 -6.82
N GLY A 43 -0.55 11.52 -6.47
CA GLY A 43 -0.30 12.92 -6.86
C GLY A 43 1.04 13.44 -6.33
N ALA A 44 1.36 13.17 -5.06
CA ALA A 44 2.63 13.56 -4.45
C ALA A 44 3.83 12.87 -5.11
N ALA A 45 3.71 11.58 -5.47
CA ALA A 45 4.75 10.86 -6.20
C ALA A 45 4.99 11.48 -7.59
N LEU A 46 3.93 11.78 -8.33
CA LEU A 46 4.04 12.43 -9.64
C LEU A 46 4.62 13.84 -9.54
N ALA A 47 4.13 14.65 -8.61
CA ALA A 47 4.63 16.00 -8.37
C ALA A 47 6.10 15.99 -7.93
N GLY A 48 6.49 15.07 -7.04
CA GLY A 48 7.87 14.86 -6.63
C GLY A 48 8.76 14.44 -7.80
N TRP A 49 8.30 13.53 -8.65
CA TRP A 49 9.01 13.12 -9.87
C TRP A 49 9.24 14.30 -10.82
N MET A 50 8.21 15.12 -11.06
CA MET A 50 8.33 16.33 -11.89
C MET A 50 9.29 17.35 -11.28
N ALA A 51 9.23 17.58 -9.97
CA ALA A 51 10.16 18.47 -9.27
C ALA A 51 11.61 18.00 -9.43
N LEU A 52 11.88 16.70 -9.27
CA LEU A 52 13.20 16.11 -9.45
C LEU A 52 13.70 16.22 -10.90
N LEU A 53 12.81 16.06 -11.88
CA LEU A 53 13.14 16.24 -13.30
C LEU A 53 13.54 17.69 -13.59
N PHE A 54 12.74 18.67 -13.17
CA PHE A 54 13.07 20.09 -13.37
C PHE A 54 14.33 20.50 -12.61
N LEU A 55 14.53 20.00 -11.38
CA LEU A 55 15.75 20.19 -10.63
C LEU A 55 16.96 19.66 -11.39
N SER A 56 16.85 18.47 -12.00
CA SER A 56 17.93 17.86 -12.78
C SER A 56 18.30 18.70 -14.00
N VAL A 57 17.29 19.22 -14.72
CA VAL A 57 17.52 20.12 -15.86
C VAL A 57 18.16 21.43 -15.40
N ALA A 58 17.69 22.01 -14.29
CA ALA A 58 18.25 23.23 -13.74
C ALA A 58 19.72 23.07 -13.33
N VAL A 59 20.05 21.97 -12.63
CA VAL A 59 21.42 21.63 -12.25
C VAL A 59 22.28 21.38 -13.48
N TRP A 60 21.78 20.66 -14.48
CA TRP A 60 22.51 20.44 -15.72
C TRP A 60 22.81 21.76 -16.43
N GLU A 61 21.83 22.63 -16.63
CA GLU A 61 22.05 23.94 -17.29
C GLU A 61 23.00 24.83 -16.49
N TRP A 62 22.87 24.88 -15.17
CA TRP A 62 23.80 25.61 -14.31
C TRP A 62 25.23 25.09 -14.43
N LEU A 63 25.41 23.77 -14.36
CA LEU A 63 26.71 23.12 -14.42
C LEU A 63 27.33 23.21 -15.82
N SER A 64 26.51 23.20 -16.87
CA SER A 64 26.95 23.38 -18.25
C SER A 64 27.61 24.74 -18.46
N ARG A 65 27.08 25.78 -17.80
CA ARG A 65 27.65 27.14 -17.81
C ARG A 65 28.88 27.24 -16.92
N ALA A 66 28.89 26.55 -15.78
CA ALA A 66 30.02 26.58 -14.86
C ALA A 66 31.27 25.83 -15.40
N LEU A 67 31.05 24.79 -16.21
CA LEU A 67 32.11 23.96 -16.78
C LEU A 67 32.46 24.31 -18.24
N ASP A 68 31.76 25.27 -18.84
CA ASP A 68 31.79 25.57 -20.28
C ASP A 68 31.62 24.31 -21.17
N SER A 69 30.95 23.28 -20.66
CA SER A 69 30.77 21.99 -21.32
C SER A 69 29.49 21.29 -20.90
N ARG A 70 28.57 21.16 -21.85
CA ARG A 70 27.30 20.45 -21.66
C ARG A 70 27.47 18.94 -21.45
N GLY A 71 28.48 18.34 -22.07
CA GLY A 71 28.72 16.90 -22.01
C GLY A 71 29.16 16.45 -20.61
N TRP A 72 30.13 17.15 -20.02
CA TRP A 72 30.60 16.83 -18.66
C TRP A 72 29.53 17.11 -17.60
N ALA A 73 28.74 18.17 -17.78
CA ALA A 73 27.61 18.44 -16.91
C ALA A 73 26.57 17.30 -16.92
N ALA A 74 26.27 16.75 -18.11
CA ALA A 74 25.36 15.61 -18.25
C ALA A 74 25.89 14.36 -17.53
N VAL A 75 27.19 14.06 -17.67
CA VAL A 75 27.84 12.92 -17.02
C VAL A 75 27.77 13.04 -15.50
N ILE A 76 28.00 14.23 -14.95
CA ILE A 76 27.93 14.46 -13.51
C ILE A 76 26.49 14.26 -12.98
N VAL A 77 25.49 14.85 -13.65
CA VAL A 77 24.09 14.67 -13.24
C VAL A 77 23.66 13.20 -13.34
N MET A 78 24.10 12.49 -14.38
CA MET A 78 23.87 11.06 -14.53
C MET A 78 24.54 10.24 -13.42
N ALA A 79 25.79 10.56 -13.06
CA ALA A 79 26.50 9.89 -11.97
C ALA A 79 25.81 10.06 -10.62
N VAL A 80 25.27 11.27 -10.34
CA VAL A 80 24.49 11.54 -9.14
C VAL A 80 23.23 10.66 -9.09
N TRP A 81 22.45 10.61 -10.17
CA TRP A 81 21.26 9.76 -10.24
C TRP A 81 21.57 8.27 -10.16
N ALA A 82 22.67 7.82 -10.77
CA ALA A 82 23.14 6.44 -10.65
C ALA A 82 23.47 6.09 -9.19
N GLY A 83 24.11 7.00 -8.46
CA GLY A 83 24.38 6.85 -7.03
C GLY A 83 23.10 6.73 -6.20
N ILE A 84 22.13 7.64 -6.42
CA ILE A 84 20.82 7.59 -5.74
C ILE A 84 20.11 6.26 -6.03
N ALA A 85 20.08 5.83 -7.30
CA ALA A 85 19.44 4.58 -7.71
C ALA A 85 20.11 3.36 -7.06
N ALA A 86 21.45 3.33 -6.98
CA ALA A 86 22.18 2.26 -6.32
C ALA A 86 21.84 2.16 -4.83
N VAL A 87 21.77 3.30 -4.12
CA VAL A 87 21.38 3.36 -2.70
C VAL A 87 19.95 2.87 -2.50
N LEU A 88 18.98 3.38 -3.29
CA LEU A 88 17.58 2.97 -3.19
C LEU A 88 17.41 1.47 -3.49
N ALA A 89 18.08 0.95 -4.52
CA ALA A 89 18.05 -0.46 -4.85
C ALA A 89 18.68 -1.33 -3.74
N ALA A 90 19.72 -0.84 -3.07
CA ALA A 90 20.33 -1.54 -1.93
C ALA A 90 19.39 -1.55 -0.71
N MET A 91 18.76 -0.42 -0.40
CA MET A 91 17.78 -0.32 0.69
C MET A 91 16.56 -1.22 0.43
N GLY A 92 15.97 -1.14 -0.76
CA GLY A 92 14.83 -1.98 -1.13
C GLY A 92 15.15 -3.47 -1.04
N ARG A 93 16.35 -3.89 -1.47
CA ARG A 93 16.79 -5.28 -1.30
C ARG A 93 16.92 -5.71 0.16
N ARG A 94 17.33 -4.81 1.07
CA ARG A 94 17.40 -5.11 2.52
C ARG A 94 16.00 -5.28 3.10
N THR A 95 15.11 -4.33 2.84
CA THR A 95 13.72 -4.37 3.32
C THR A 95 12.97 -5.60 2.82
N THR A 96 13.11 -5.97 1.54
CA THR A 96 12.45 -7.19 1.01
C THR A 96 12.98 -8.47 1.66
N LYS A 97 14.29 -8.53 1.98
CA LYS A 97 14.88 -9.67 2.71
C LYS A 97 14.37 -9.78 4.14
N GLU A 98 14.17 -8.65 4.82
CA GLU A 98 13.58 -8.62 6.17
C GLU A 98 12.13 -9.10 6.17
N ILE A 99 11.34 -8.73 5.16
CA ILE A 99 9.94 -9.18 5.01
C ILE A 99 9.85 -10.68 4.71
N GLN A 100 10.75 -11.24 3.89
CA GLN A 100 10.82 -12.70 3.64
C GLN A 100 11.27 -13.50 4.87
N GLY A 101 11.83 -12.84 5.89
CA GLY A 101 12.25 -13.41 7.17
C GLY A 101 11.13 -13.57 8.22
N LEU A 102 9.85 -13.57 7.85
CA LEU A 102 8.69 -13.87 8.73
C LEU A 102 8.15 -15.32 8.54
N PRO A 103 8.92 -16.39 8.83
CA PRO A 103 8.45 -17.77 8.71
C PRO A 103 7.40 -18.17 9.76
N ARG A 104 7.20 -17.36 10.82
CA ARG A 104 6.29 -17.71 11.94
C ARG A 104 4.80 -17.61 11.60
N THR A 105 4.42 -16.79 10.61
CA THR A 105 3.00 -16.60 10.23
C THR A 105 2.50 -17.70 9.30
N MET A 106 3.38 -18.23 8.44
CA MET A 106 3.08 -19.37 7.55
C MET A 106 3.00 -20.70 8.32
N GLU A 107 3.76 -20.84 9.41
CA GLU A 107 3.73 -22.05 10.24
C GLU A 107 2.43 -22.18 11.04
N THR A 108 1.86 -21.05 11.49
CA THR A 108 0.58 -21.03 12.21
C THR A 108 -0.60 -21.29 11.27
N ALA A 109 -0.59 -20.71 10.06
CA ALA A 109 -1.63 -20.98 9.05
C ALA A 109 -1.60 -22.43 8.52
N LYS A 110 -0.42 -23.06 8.43
CA LYS A 110 -0.27 -24.48 8.07
C LYS A 110 -0.66 -25.47 9.18
N ARG A 111 -0.85 -25.03 10.43
CA ARG A 111 -1.34 -25.87 11.55
C ARG A 111 -2.88 -25.83 11.73
N VAL A 112 -3.60 -25.03 10.95
CA VAL A 112 -5.08 -25.01 10.93
C VAL A 112 -5.72 -25.75 9.72
N PRO A 113 -5.21 -26.90 9.23
CA PRO A 113 -6.03 -27.83 8.47
C PRO A 113 -6.60 -28.97 9.33
N ASP A 114 -5.96 -29.33 10.44
CA ASP A 114 -6.34 -30.52 11.22
C ASP A 114 -7.56 -30.28 12.13
N ALA A 115 -7.81 -29.02 12.53
CA ALA A 115 -8.99 -28.65 13.32
C ALA A 115 -10.30 -28.62 12.53
N LEU A 116 -10.24 -28.65 11.19
CA LEU A 116 -11.42 -28.64 10.30
C LEU A 116 -11.68 -29.99 9.63
N LYS A 117 -10.84 -31.01 9.88
CA LYS A 117 -10.94 -32.33 9.21
C LYS A 117 -11.23 -33.53 10.12
N GLY A 118 -11.54 -33.35 11.41
CA GLY A 118 -11.74 -34.49 12.31
C GLY A 118 -12.90 -34.31 13.27
N ASN A 119 -14.13 -34.59 12.82
CA ASN A 119 -15.16 -35.21 13.67
C ASN A 119 -16.25 -35.95 12.87
N GLU A 120 -15.84 -36.63 11.80
CA GLU A 120 -16.62 -37.75 11.24
C GLU A 120 -15.86 -39.04 11.56
N GLU A 121 -15.97 -39.56 12.78
CA GLU A 121 -15.89 -41.01 13.02
C GLU A 121 -16.55 -41.38 14.36
N ARG A 122 -17.73 -42.01 14.20
CA ARG A 122 -18.41 -43.01 15.05
C ARG A 122 -19.31 -42.54 16.19
#